data_AF-A0A7W8UEG4-F1
#
_entry.id   AF-A0A7W8UEG4-F1
#
_cell.length_a   1.000
_cell.length_b   1.000
_cell.length_c   1.000
_cell.angle_alpha   90.00
_cell.angle_beta   90.00
_cell.angle_gamma   90.00
#
_symmetry.space_group_name_H-M   'P 1'
#
loop_
_entity.id
_entity.type
_entity.pdbx_description
1 polymer ?
#
loop_
_entity_poly.entity_id
_entity_poly.type
_entity_poly.pdbx_seq_one_letter_code
_entity_poly.pdbx_strand_id
1 'polypeptide(L)'
;MTNATPHQIDIHVGKRLRSRRLVLGLSQEKLGDHLGITFQQIQKYEKGTNRISASKLQAAAGVLGVPVTYFFQDQQVPATDLQEVDEIGAFLLSRDGVTLNRAFTSIKSKKVRQTIITLTKALADADDPNIRIDDVELHSPYLR
;
A
#
# COMPACT_ATOMS: atom_id res chain seq x y z
N MET A 1 -9.47 25.60 25.47
CA MET A 1 -9.44 24.23 24.92
C MET A 1 -9.08 24.38 23.45
N THR A 2 -7.92 23.88 23.03
CA THR A 2 -7.43 24.04 21.66
C THR A 2 -8.31 23.21 20.71
N ASN A 3 -9.13 23.88 19.91
CA ASN A 3 -9.84 23.26 18.79
C ASN A 3 -8.82 22.85 17.73
N ALA A 4 -8.19 21.70 17.93
CA ALA A 4 -7.36 21.08 16.90
C ALA A 4 -8.31 20.61 15.79
N THR A 5 -8.15 21.18 14.59
CA THR A 5 -8.88 20.76 13.40
C THR A 5 -8.69 19.26 13.19
N PRO A 6 -9.78 18.47 13.07
CA PRO A 6 -9.66 17.04 12.85
C PRO A 6 -8.84 16.71 11.60
N HIS A 7 -8.04 15.65 11.67
CA HIS A 7 -7.22 15.23 10.54
C HIS A 7 -8.12 14.78 9.37
N GLN A 8 -7.74 15.08 8.13
CA GLN A 8 -8.58 14.77 6.97
C GLN A 8 -8.88 13.26 6.83
N ILE A 9 -7.91 12.40 7.17
CA ILE A 9 -8.09 10.94 7.20
C ILE A 9 -9.15 10.54 8.23
N ASP A 10 -9.13 11.11 9.43
CA ASP A 10 -10.11 10.79 10.47
C ASP A 10 -11.53 11.17 10.04
N ILE A 11 -11.68 12.33 9.37
CA ILE A 11 -12.95 12.77 8.78
C ILE A 11 -13.40 11.80 7.69
N HIS A 12 -12.50 11.39 6.79
CA HIS A 12 -12.82 10.48 5.70
C HIS A 12 -13.27 9.10 6.23
N VAL A 13 -12.48 8.50 7.12
CA VAL A 13 -12.79 7.23 7.78
C VAL A 13 -14.16 7.32 8.49
N GLY A 14 -14.41 8.42 9.21
CA GLY A 14 -15.69 8.69 9.86
C GLY A 14 -16.88 8.74 8.88
N LYS A 15 -16.69 9.38 7.72
CA LYS A 15 -17.70 9.43 6.65
C LYS A 15 -17.98 8.04 6.06
N ARG A 16 -16.94 7.22 5.82
CA ARG A 16 -17.09 5.85 5.31
C ARG A 16 -17.83 4.97 6.31
N LEU A 17 -17.48 5.07 7.60
CA LEU A 17 -18.17 4.39 8.71
C LEU A 17 -19.66 4.74 8.73
N ARG A 18 -19.98 6.03 8.74
CA ARG A 18 -21.37 6.52 8.73
C ARG A 18 -22.15 6.01 7.52
N SER A 19 -21.57 6.15 6.32
CA SER A 19 -22.23 5.79 5.07
C SER A 19 -22.59 4.31 5.07
N ARG A 20 -21.64 3.44 5.44
CA ARG A 20 -21.89 1.99 5.49
C ARG A 20 -22.90 1.61 6.57
N ARG A 21 -22.82 2.23 7.76
CA ARG A 21 -23.78 2.02 8.84
C ARG A 21 -25.21 2.33 8.38
N LEU A 22 -25.39 3.44 7.65
CA LEU A 22 -26.70 3.84 7.12
C LEU A 22 -27.23 2.86 6.06
N VAL A 23 -26.36 2.36 5.17
CA VAL A 23 -26.74 1.33 4.18
C VAL A 23 -27.26 0.06 4.86
N LEU A 24 -26.69 -0.31 6.01
CA LEU A 24 -27.11 -1.46 6.80
C LEU A 24 -28.30 -1.18 7.73
N GLY A 25 -28.85 0.04 7.75
CA GLY A 25 -29.95 0.43 8.64
C GLY A 25 -29.58 0.39 10.14
N LEU A 26 -28.29 0.45 10.47
CA LEU A 26 -27.83 0.39 11.86
C LEU A 26 -27.90 1.77 12.53
N SER A 27 -28.40 1.85 13.76
CA SER A 27 -28.30 3.07 14.57
C SER A 27 -26.88 3.25 15.13
N GLN A 28 -26.54 4.46 15.55
CA GLN A 28 -25.25 4.72 16.21
C GLN A 28 -25.11 3.92 17.52
N GLU A 29 -26.21 3.78 18.25
CA GLU A 29 -26.29 2.95 19.46
C GLU A 29 -26.02 1.49 19.15
N LYS A 30 -26.72 0.90 18.16
CA LYS A 30 -26.46 -0.49 17.75
C LYS A 30 -25.03 -0.73 17.33
N LEU A 31 -24.43 0.19 16.54
CA LEU A 31 -23.01 0.06 16.18
C LEU A 31 -22.10 0.20 17.41
N GLY A 32 -22.44 1.09 18.33
CA GLY A 32 -21.75 1.25 19.60
C GLY A 32 -21.75 -0.03 20.43
N ASP A 33 -22.90 -0.69 20.55
CA ASP A 33 -23.06 -1.95 21.29
C ASP A 33 -22.16 -3.05 20.73
N HIS A 34 -22.16 -3.24 19.40
CA HIS A 34 -21.29 -4.22 18.74
C HIS A 34 -19.80 -3.91 18.95
N LEU A 35 -19.45 -2.63 19.08
CA LEU A 35 -18.09 -2.18 19.29
C LEU A 35 -17.74 -2.01 20.77
N GLY A 36 -18.65 -2.26 21.71
CA GLY A 36 -18.47 -2.02 23.14
C GLY A 36 -18.07 -0.58 23.46
N ILE A 37 -18.67 0.41 22.79
CA ILE A 37 -18.44 1.85 23.01
C ILE A 37 -19.76 2.63 22.96
N THR A 38 -19.79 3.82 23.56
CA THR A 38 -21.03 4.60 23.64
C THR A 38 -21.45 5.19 22.30
N PHE A 39 -22.75 5.50 22.16
CA PHE A 39 -23.27 6.18 20.97
C PHE A 39 -22.58 7.54 20.74
N GLN A 40 -22.21 8.29 21.80
CA GLN A 40 -21.50 9.55 21.64
C GLN A 40 -20.12 9.33 21.04
N GLN A 41 -19.46 8.22 21.37
CA GLN A 41 -18.17 7.88 20.78
C GLN A 41 -18.31 7.56 19.28
N ILE A 42 -19.34 6.81 18.89
CA ILE A 42 -19.67 6.59 17.47
C ILE A 42 -19.94 7.92 16.77
N GLN A 43 -20.68 8.83 17.40
CA GLN A 43 -20.94 10.15 16.82
C GLN A 43 -19.65 10.95 16.61
N LYS A 44 -18.70 10.88 17.56
CA LYS A 44 -17.38 11.54 17.43
C LYS A 44 -16.51 10.88 16.36
N TYR A 45 -16.59 9.56 16.20
CA TYR A 45 -15.93 8.82 15.11
C TYR A 45 -16.48 9.24 13.75
N GLU A 46 -17.81 9.28 13.60
CA GLU A 46 -18.44 9.69 12.34
C GLU A 46 -18.14 11.13 11.94
N LYS A 47 -17.92 12.01 12.92
CA LYS A 47 -17.51 13.39 12.71
C LYS A 47 -16.00 13.55 12.50
N GLY A 48 -15.20 12.51 12.72
CA GLY A 48 -13.74 12.53 12.70
C GLY A 48 -13.10 13.29 13.87
N THR A 49 -13.87 13.80 14.82
CA THR A 49 -13.33 14.56 15.97
C THR A 49 -12.58 13.66 16.94
N ASN A 50 -12.87 12.35 16.94
CA ASN A 50 -12.08 11.34 17.62
C ASN A 50 -11.51 10.34 16.61
N ARG A 51 -10.23 10.00 16.78
CA ARG A 51 -9.57 8.93 16.02
C ARG A 51 -10.13 7.57 16.40
N ILE A 52 -10.24 6.70 15.40
CA ILE A 52 -10.60 5.29 15.60
C ILE A 52 -9.30 4.49 15.72
N SER A 53 -9.14 3.72 16.79
CA SER A 53 -7.96 2.83 16.92
C SER A 53 -8.02 1.73 15.85
N ALA A 54 -6.86 1.20 15.45
CA ALA A 54 -6.79 0.09 14.50
C ALA A 54 -7.65 -1.12 14.92
N SER A 55 -7.65 -1.44 16.22
CA SER A 55 -8.50 -2.51 16.77
C SER A 55 -9.99 -2.25 16.61
N LYS A 56 -10.46 -1.03 16.86
CA LYS A 56 -11.87 -0.65 16.69
C LYS A 56 -12.25 -0.56 15.22
N LEU A 57 -11.34 -0.09 14.36
CA LEU A 57 -11.55 -0.03 12.92
C LEU A 57 -11.71 -1.43 12.32
N GLN A 58 -10.87 -2.38 12.75
CA GLN A 58 -10.97 -3.79 12.35
C GLN A 58 -12.28 -4.41 12.84
N ALA A 59 -12.68 -4.17 14.09
CA ALA A 59 -13.96 -4.64 14.61
C ALA A 59 -15.15 -4.04 13.83
N ALA A 60 -15.09 -2.74 13.52
CA ALA A 60 -16.10 -2.07 12.71
C ALA A 60 -16.20 -2.65 11.31
N ALA A 61 -15.07 -3.02 10.68
CA ALA A 61 -15.04 -3.71 9.39
C ALA A 61 -15.85 -5.01 9.44
N GLY A 62 -15.64 -5.82 10.50
CA GLY A 62 -16.38 -7.05 10.74
C GLY A 62 -17.89 -6.84 10.91
N VAL A 63 -18.29 -5.88 11.75
CA VAL A 63 -19.71 -5.55 11.98
C VAL A 63 -20.39 -5.04 10.71
N LEU A 64 -19.66 -4.26 9.90
CA LEU A 64 -20.18 -3.65 8.68
C LEU A 64 -20.05 -4.53 7.42
N GLY A 65 -19.46 -5.72 7.55
CA GLY A 65 -19.28 -6.69 6.47
C GLY A 65 -18.45 -6.14 5.31
N VAL A 66 -17.37 -5.41 5.60
CA VAL A 66 -16.48 -4.81 4.60
C VAL A 66 -15.01 -5.08 4.96
N PRO A 67 -14.08 -5.13 3.99
CA PRO A 67 -12.66 -5.17 4.30
C PRO A 67 -12.21 -3.86 4.97
N VAL A 68 -11.18 -3.90 5.83
CA VAL A 68 -10.69 -2.69 6.52
C VAL A 68 -10.21 -1.60 5.55
N THR A 69 -9.77 -1.99 4.35
CA THR A 69 -9.40 -1.06 3.27
C THR A 69 -10.56 -0.17 2.81
N TYR A 70 -11.82 -0.59 3.01
CA TYR A 70 -13.02 0.18 2.67
C TYR A 70 -13.03 1.58 3.30
N PHE A 71 -12.43 1.74 4.49
CA PHE A 71 -12.40 3.01 5.21
C PHE A 71 -11.43 4.04 4.62
N PHE A 72 -10.58 3.64 3.68
CA PHE A 72 -9.55 4.47 3.06
C PHE A 72 -9.69 4.55 1.52
N GLN A 73 -10.69 3.87 0.94
CA GLN A 73 -10.98 3.95 -0.49
C GLN A 73 -11.41 5.36 -0.90
N ASP A 74 -11.10 5.75 -2.14
CA ASP A 74 -11.39 7.08 -2.70
C ASP A 74 -10.58 8.22 -2.03
N GLN A 75 -9.64 7.88 -1.14
CA GLN A 75 -8.60 8.80 -0.68
C GLN A 75 -7.55 8.90 -1.80
N GLN A 76 -7.35 10.11 -2.32
CA GLN A 76 -6.17 10.42 -3.12
C GLN A 76 -4.97 10.35 -2.18
N VAL A 77 -4.32 9.19 -2.08
CA VAL A 77 -3.01 9.09 -1.44
C VAL A 77 -2.06 9.87 -2.35
N PRO A 78 -1.35 10.90 -1.87
CA PRO A 78 -0.31 11.53 -2.66
C PRO A 78 0.63 10.42 -3.14
N ALA A 79 0.72 10.25 -4.46
CA ALA A 79 1.38 9.12 -5.11
C ALA A 79 2.91 9.09 -4.91
N THR A 80 3.45 9.89 -3.99
CA THR A 80 4.89 10.11 -3.86
C THR A 80 5.65 8.87 -3.36
N ASP A 81 4.99 7.96 -2.63
CA ASP A 81 5.59 6.69 -2.15
C ASP A 81 4.96 5.44 -2.81
N LEU A 82 4.00 5.60 -3.71
CA LEU A 82 3.31 4.49 -4.38
C LEU A 82 3.76 4.29 -5.83
N GLN A 83 4.50 5.23 -6.43
CA GLN A 83 4.94 5.15 -7.83
C GLN A 83 5.86 3.95 -8.10
N GLU A 84 6.83 3.64 -7.23
CA GLU A 84 7.69 2.46 -7.40
C GLU A 84 6.89 1.15 -7.35
N VAL A 85 5.84 1.10 -6.52
CA VAL A 85 4.95 -0.06 -6.40
C VAL A 85 3.99 -0.16 -7.59
N ASP A 86 3.59 0.98 -8.17
CA ASP A 86 2.70 1.05 -9.34
C ASP A 86 3.41 0.67 -10.65
N GLU A 87 4.67 1.09 -10.85
CA GLU A 87 5.46 0.68 -12.03
C GLU A 87 5.79 -0.82 -12.01
N ILE A 88 6.24 -1.34 -10.86
CA ILE A 88 6.45 -2.79 -10.69
C ILE A 88 5.11 -3.52 -10.84
N GLY A 89 4.03 -3.01 -10.24
CA GLY A 89 2.69 -3.57 -10.36
C GLY A 89 2.20 -3.63 -11.81
N ALA A 90 2.33 -2.54 -12.55
CA ALA A 90 1.99 -2.44 -13.97
C ALA A 90 2.85 -3.39 -14.81
N PHE A 91 4.15 -3.48 -14.54
CA PHE A 91 5.04 -4.42 -15.22
C PHE A 91 4.65 -5.87 -14.95
N LEU A 92 4.35 -6.25 -13.69
CA LEU A 92 3.92 -7.61 -13.35
C LEU A 92 2.64 -8.04 -14.07
N LEU A 93 1.74 -7.09 -14.35
CA LEU A 93 0.52 -7.31 -15.13
C LEU A 93 0.73 -7.25 -16.65
N SER A 94 1.84 -6.68 -17.11
CA SER A 94 2.18 -6.63 -18.53
C SER A 94 2.46 -8.03 -19.10
N ARG A 95 2.33 -8.17 -20.43
CA ARG A 95 2.64 -9.42 -21.13
C ARG A 95 4.10 -9.85 -20.90
N ASP A 96 5.01 -8.90 -20.87
CA ASP A 96 6.44 -9.15 -20.69
C ASP A 96 6.74 -9.59 -19.26
N GLY A 97 6.15 -8.92 -18.26
CA GLY A 97 6.28 -9.31 -16.86
C GLY A 97 5.70 -10.69 -16.56
N VAL A 98 4.54 -11.04 -17.12
CA VAL A 98 3.96 -12.39 -16.98
C VAL A 98 4.86 -13.45 -17.62
N THR A 99 5.41 -13.16 -18.82
CA THR A 99 6.30 -14.08 -19.54
C THR A 99 7.60 -14.30 -18.79
N LEU A 100 8.23 -13.21 -18.32
CA LEU A 100 9.46 -13.25 -17.54
C LEU A 100 9.26 -14.02 -16.22
N ASN A 101 8.20 -13.72 -15.46
CA ASN A 101 7.93 -14.40 -14.19
C ASN A 101 7.68 -15.90 -14.39
N ARG A 102 6.94 -16.29 -15.43
CA ARG A 102 6.71 -17.71 -15.74
C ARG A 102 8.02 -18.43 -16.08
N ALA A 103 8.85 -17.83 -16.93
CA ALA A 103 10.16 -18.38 -17.28
C ALA A 103 11.05 -18.49 -16.04
N PHE A 104 11.14 -17.43 -15.24
CA PHE A 104 11.99 -17.38 -14.06
C PHE A 104 11.56 -18.37 -12.96
N THR A 105 10.26 -18.54 -12.74
CA THR A 105 9.71 -19.50 -11.76
C THR A 105 9.85 -20.97 -12.19
N SER A 106 9.99 -21.24 -13.50
CA SER A 106 10.28 -22.59 -14.01
C SER A 106 11.69 -23.08 -13.62
N ILE A 107 12.62 -22.16 -13.36
CA ILE A 107 14.01 -22.45 -13.01
C ILE A 107 14.08 -22.94 -11.57
N LYS A 108 14.40 -24.22 -11.36
CA LYS A 108 14.45 -24.82 -10.00
C LYS A 108 15.69 -24.44 -9.22
N SER A 109 16.84 -24.33 -9.89
CA SER A 109 18.12 -24.02 -9.24
C SER A 109 18.18 -22.58 -8.72
N LYS A 110 18.37 -22.42 -7.40
CA LYS A 110 18.57 -21.12 -6.76
C LYS A 110 19.80 -20.39 -7.33
N LYS A 111 20.88 -21.13 -7.60
CA LYS A 111 22.13 -20.57 -8.15
C LYS A 111 21.89 -19.97 -9.54
N VAL A 112 21.15 -20.65 -10.41
CA VAL A 112 20.80 -20.14 -11.75
C VAL A 112 19.93 -18.90 -11.67
N ARG A 113 18.90 -18.91 -10.80
CA ARG A 113 18.07 -17.71 -10.56
C ARG A 113 18.89 -16.51 -10.09
N GLN A 114 19.87 -16.73 -9.19
CA GLN A 114 20.78 -15.67 -8.74
C GLN A 114 21.67 -15.15 -9.87
N THR A 115 22.23 -16.02 -10.70
CA THR A 115 23.03 -15.60 -11.87
C THR A 115 22.22 -14.75 -12.84
N ILE A 116 20.97 -15.11 -13.11
CA ILE A 116 20.07 -14.32 -13.96
C ILE A 116 19.81 -12.94 -13.35
N ILE A 117 19.53 -12.86 -12.04
CA ILE A 117 19.36 -11.58 -11.36
C ILE A 117 20.63 -10.72 -11.49
N THR A 118 21.81 -11.29 -11.29
CA THR A 118 23.09 -10.58 -11.45
C THR A 118 23.27 -10.08 -12.87
N LEU A 119 22.97 -10.90 -13.88
CA LEU A 119 23.05 -10.51 -15.28
C LEU A 119 22.06 -9.38 -15.61
N THR A 120 20.81 -9.49 -15.18
CA THR A 120 19.78 -8.47 -15.40
C THR A 120 20.19 -7.13 -14.78
N LYS A 121 20.79 -7.14 -13.58
CA LYS A 121 21.34 -5.93 -12.96
C LYS A 121 22.47 -5.33 -13.80
N ALA A 122 23.46 -6.13 -14.20
CA ALA A 122 24.57 -5.66 -15.01
C ALA A 122 24.13 -5.08 -16.37
N LEU A 123 23.10 -5.68 -17.00
CA LEU A 123 22.53 -5.16 -18.23
C LEU A 123 21.75 -3.85 -18.01
N ALA A 124 21.01 -3.74 -16.91
CA ALA A 124 20.30 -2.50 -16.56
C ALA A 124 21.28 -1.35 -16.29
N ASP A 125 22.37 -1.63 -15.57
CA ASP A 125 23.44 -0.64 -15.32
C ASP A 125 24.10 -0.21 -16.65
N ALA A 126 24.33 -1.15 -17.58
CA ALA A 126 24.94 -0.85 -18.88
C ALA A 126 24.01 -0.10 -19.86
N ASP A 127 22.70 -0.22 -19.68
CA ASP A 127 21.66 0.43 -20.50
C ASP A 127 21.26 1.80 -19.92
N ASP A 128 21.79 2.18 -18.75
CA ASP A 128 21.58 3.51 -18.16
C ASP A 128 22.38 4.56 -18.96
N PRO A 129 21.71 5.49 -19.68
CA PRO A 129 22.38 6.51 -20.48
C PRO A 129 23.21 7.52 -19.65
N ASN A 130 23.13 7.48 -18.32
CA ASN A 130 23.93 8.33 -17.43
C ASN A 130 25.23 7.68 -16.92
N ILE A 131 25.51 6.41 -17.23
CA ILE A 131 26.80 5.79 -16.88
C ILE A 131 27.78 5.98 -18.03
N ARG A 132 28.71 6.94 -17.88
CA ARG A 132 29.81 7.15 -18.84
C ARG A 132 30.78 5.99 -18.77
N ILE A 133 31.14 5.43 -19.92
CA ILE A 133 32.19 4.39 -20.12
C ILE A 133 33.61 4.96 -19.84
N ASP A 134 33.72 5.99 -19.02
CA ASP A 134 34.98 6.63 -18.63
C ASP A 134 35.40 6.22 -17.19
N ASP A 135 34.51 5.64 -16.38
CA ASP A 135 34.78 5.28 -14.98
C ASP A 135 35.30 3.83 -14.78
N VAL A 136 35.54 3.08 -15.86
CA VAL A 136 36.21 1.78 -15.77
C VAL A 136 37.71 2.00 -15.71
N GLU A 137 38.22 2.23 -14.50
CA GLU A 137 39.65 2.19 -14.21
C GLU A 137 40.23 0.82 -14.64
N LEU A 138 40.97 0.83 -15.75
CA LEU A 138 41.79 -0.28 -16.23
C LEU A 138 42.97 -0.52 -15.26
N HIS A 139 42.69 -1.13 -14.10
CA HIS A 139 43.74 -1.80 -13.34
C HIS A 139 43.91 -3.23 -13.86
N SER A 140 44.71 -3.36 -14.92
CA SER A 140 45.29 -4.64 -15.32
C SER A 140 46.50 -4.97 -14.43
N PRO A 141 46.46 -6.02 -13.60
CA PRO A 141 47.60 -6.39 -12.76
C PRO A 141 48.65 -7.25 -13.50
N TYR A 142 48.62 -7.30 -14.84
CA TYR A 142 49.56 -8.09 -15.63
C TYR A 142 50.24 -7.25 -16.71
N LEU A 143 51.19 -6.40 -16.29
CA LEU A 143 52.27 -5.93 -17.15
C LEU A 143 53.57 -5.84 -16.33
N ARG A 144 54.41 -6.86 -16.58
CA ARG A 144 55.76 -7.15 -16.06
C ARG A 144 55.89 -7.67 -14.63
#